data_AF-A0A0S4TXD4-F1
#
_entry.id   AF-A0A0S4TXD4-F1
#
_cell.length_a   1.000
_cell.length_b   1.000
_cell.length_c   1.000
_cell.angle_alpha   90.00
_cell.angle_beta   90.00
_cell.angle_gamma   90.00
#
_symmetry.space_group_name_H-M   'P 1'
#
loop_
_entity.id
_entity.type
_entity.pdbx_description
1 polymer ?
#
loop_
_entity_poly.entity_id
_entity_poly.type
_entity_poly.pdbx_seq_one_letter_code
_entity_poly.pdbx_strand_id
1 'polypeptide(L)'
;MTHQDVSDGEVLPDLLDQIPADVPIETIGGDGAYDTKPCHAQIDARGAAPSIPPREGAMPWPDSTPGAAWRNAAIDAIGKSSRRERDPDVPLKVLTGPCLWARKIGSQATEVSIRVGVLNRMAALACPQSVRIA
;
A
#
# COMPACT_ATOMS: atom_id res chain seq x y z
N MET A 1 -22.26 10.16 -2.45
CA MET A 1 -21.59 10.83 -3.58
C MET A 1 -20.23 11.23 -3.04
N THR A 2 -19.16 10.52 -3.40
CA THR A 2 -17.80 10.89 -2.97
C THR A 2 -17.39 12.14 -3.73
N HIS A 3 -17.05 13.22 -3.03
CA HIS A 3 -16.56 14.43 -3.67
C HIS A 3 -15.24 14.10 -4.38
N GLN A 4 -15.25 14.14 -5.71
CA GLN A 4 -14.09 13.83 -6.55
C GLN A 4 -13.06 14.99 -6.62
N ASP A 5 -13.35 16.09 -5.92
CA ASP A 5 -12.58 17.33 -5.97
C ASP A 5 -11.57 17.48 -4.82
N VAL A 6 -11.53 16.52 -3.89
CA VAL A 6 -10.64 16.56 -2.71
C VAL A 6 -9.58 15.48 -2.86
N SER A 7 -8.31 15.88 -2.75
CA SER A 7 -7.19 14.93 -2.76
C SER A 7 -7.14 14.18 -1.43
N ASP A 8 -6.86 12.88 -1.45
CA ASP A 8 -6.76 12.06 -0.23
C ASP A 8 -5.77 12.65 0.81
N GLY A 9 -4.73 13.34 0.35
CA GLY A 9 -3.77 14.02 1.22
C GLY A 9 -4.31 15.23 1.97
N GLU A 10 -5.38 15.86 1.46
CA GLU A 10 -6.06 17.00 2.12
C GLU A 10 -6.93 16.55 3.29
N VAL A 11 -7.43 15.31 3.25
CA VAL A 11 -8.31 14.74 4.29
C VAL A 11 -7.52 14.09 5.42
N LEU A 12 -6.23 13.78 5.20
CA LEU A 12 -5.38 13.12 6.19
C LEU A 12 -5.37 13.80 7.57
N PRO A 13 -5.25 15.13 7.71
CA PRO A 13 -5.30 15.79 9.01
C PRO A 13 -6.62 15.51 9.75
N ASP A 14 -7.76 15.67 9.06
CA ASP A 14 -9.09 15.44 9.62
C ASP A 14 -9.29 13.97 10.04
N LEU A 15 -8.63 13.03 9.37
CA LEU A 15 -8.62 11.62 9.76
C LEU A 15 -7.78 11.38 11.02
N LEU A 16 -6.62 12.04 11.15
CA LEU A 16 -5.76 11.89 12.32
C LEU A 16 -6.36 12.55 13.57
N ASP A 17 -7.09 13.66 13.40
CA ASP A 17 -7.79 14.37 14.47
C ASP A 17 -8.97 13.56 15.06
N GLN A 18 -9.48 12.55 14.35
CA GLN A 18 -10.48 11.62 14.90
C GLN A 18 -9.90 10.69 15.96
N ILE A 19 -8.57 10.51 15.98
CA ILE A 19 -7.89 9.67 16.95
C ILE A 19 -7.33 10.58 18.04
N PRO A 20 -7.75 10.42 19.32
CA PRO A 20 -7.27 11.25 20.42
C PRO A 20 -5.74 11.32 20.49
N ALA A 21 -5.19 12.52 20.70
CA ALA A 21 -3.75 12.78 20.63
C ALA A 21 -2.92 11.90 21.59
N ASP A 22 -3.51 11.44 22.69
CA ASP A 22 -2.93 10.56 23.70
C ASP A 22 -2.81 9.09 23.26
N VAL A 23 -3.52 8.68 22.20
CA VAL A 23 -3.40 7.34 21.64
C VAL A 23 -2.17 7.27 20.74
N PRO A 24 -1.17 6.42 21.05
CA PRO A 24 0.01 6.26 20.21
C PRO A 24 -0.34 5.51 18.92
N ILE A 25 0.18 5.99 17.80
CA ILE A 25 0.08 5.34 16.49
C ILE A 25 1.49 4.98 16.06
N GLU A 26 1.78 3.68 15.92
CA GLU A 26 3.12 3.23 15.52
C GLU A 26 3.38 3.44 14.03
N THR A 27 2.38 3.20 13.18
CA THR A 27 2.53 3.24 11.73
C THR A 27 1.27 3.76 11.05
N ILE A 28 1.45 4.65 10.07
CA ILE A 28 0.38 5.18 9.22
C ILE A 28 0.64 4.72 7.79
N GLY A 29 -0.20 3.82 7.28
CA GLY A 29 -0.13 3.31 5.91
C GLY A 29 -1.04 4.09 4.97
N GLY A 30 -0.63 4.17 3.70
CA GLY A 30 -1.42 4.78 2.63
C GLY A 30 -0.84 4.39 1.28
N ASP A 31 -1.59 4.63 0.21
CA ASP A 31 -1.07 4.45 -1.13
C ASP A 31 -0.15 5.62 -1.54
N GLY A 32 0.41 5.55 -2.75
CA GLY A 32 1.29 6.58 -3.28
C GLY A 32 0.64 7.98 -3.43
N ALA A 33 -0.68 8.12 -3.33
CA ALA A 33 -1.34 9.43 -3.33
C ALA A 33 -0.93 10.24 -2.10
N TYR A 34 -0.70 9.59 -0.96
CA TYR A 34 -0.24 10.20 0.28
C TYR A 34 1.26 10.53 0.30
N ASP A 35 2.01 10.22 -0.76
CA ASP A 35 3.43 10.55 -0.88
C ASP A 35 3.67 12.04 -1.18
N THR A 36 3.28 12.89 -0.23
CA THR A 36 3.42 14.35 -0.32
C THR A 36 4.05 14.91 0.96
N LYS A 37 4.76 16.03 0.83
CA LYS A 37 5.42 16.67 1.99
C LYS A 37 4.43 17.02 3.12
N PRO A 38 3.22 17.56 2.84
CA PRO A 38 2.25 17.82 3.90
C PRO A 38 1.83 16.55 4.64
N CYS A 39 1.56 15.45 3.93
CA CYS A 39 1.17 14.19 4.58
C CYS A 39 2.29 13.65 5.48
N HIS A 40 3.53 13.61 4.98
CA HIS A 40 4.68 13.17 5.76
C HIS A 40 4.92 14.04 6.99
N ALA A 41 4.70 15.36 6.91
CA ALA A 41 4.80 16.25 8.05
C ALA A 41 3.73 15.98 9.13
N GLN A 42 2.50 15.65 8.74
CA GLN A 42 1.44 15.29 9.69
C GLN A 42 1.71 13.95 10.39
N ILE A 43 2.21 12.97 9.63
CA ILE A 43 2.60 11.66 10.16
C ILE A 43 3.75 11.80 11.16
N ASP A 44 4.75 12.62 10.83
CA ASP A 44 5.89 12.94 11.70
C ASP A 44 5.44 13.69 12.97
N ALA A 45 4.49 14.63 12.85
CA ALA A 45 3.89 15.32 14.00
C ALA A 45 3.14 14.38 14.95
N ARG A 46 2.61 13.26 14.44
CA ARG A 46 2.00 12.20 15.25
C ARG A 46 3.02 11.25 15.88
N GLY A 47 4.29 11.35 15.48
CA GLY A 47 5.35 10.43 15.90
C GLY A 47 5.22 9.03 15.31
N ALA A 48 4.46 8.87 14.23
CA ALA A 48 4.20 7.58 13.59
C ALA A 48 5.16 7.34 12.42
N ALA A 49 5.46 6.09 12.12
CA ALA A 49 6.23 5.72 10.92
C ALA A 49 5.32 5.70 9.68
N PRO A 50 5.68 6.36 8.56
CA PRO A 50 4.89 6.25 7.34
C PRO A 50 5.13 4.90 6.64
N SER A 51 4.08 4.14 6.33
CA SER A 51 4.14 2.97 5.44
C SER A 51 3.50 3.30 4.10
N ILE A 52 4.05 4.33 3.43
CA ILE A 52 3.56 4.88 2.16
C ILE A 52 4.61 4.61 1.08
N PRO A 53 4.26 3.96 -0.04
CA PRO A 53 5.20 3.71 -1.13
C PRO A 53 5.54 5.03 -1.85
N PRO A 54 6.83 5.30 -2.15
CA PRO A 54 7.21 6.43 -2.97
C PRO A 54 6.58 6.37 -4.36
N ARG A 55 6.18 7.53 -4.91
CA ARG A 55 5.66 7.60 -6.29
C ARG A 55 6.69 7.18 -7.33
N GLU A 56 6.22 6.71 -8.48
CA GLU A 56 7.09 6.41 -9.62
C GLU A 56 7.88 7.67 -10.03
N GLY A 57 9.21 7.52 -10.19
CA GLY A 57 10.10 8.63 -10.49
C GLY A 57 10.38 9.59 -9.32
N ALA A 58 10.01 9.20 -8.08
CA ALA A 58 10.31 9.98 -6.89
C ALA A 58 11.82 10.27 -6.75
N MET A 59 12.16 11.54 -6.60
CA MET A 59 13.50 11.96 -6.23
C MET A 59 13.62 12.15 -4.71
N PRO A 60 14.83 11.99 -4.14
CA PRO A 60 15.09 12.28 -2.75
C PRO A 60 14.73 13.73 -2.40
N TRP A 61 14.10 13.93 -1.24
CA TRP A 61 13.88 15.27 -0.69
C TRP A 61 15.10 15.74 0.11
N PRO A 62 15.27 17.05 0.34
CA PRO A 62 16.28 17.54 1.27
C PRO A 62 16.04 17.00 2.68
N ASP A 63 17.11 16.63 3.39
CA ASP A 63 17.05 16.04 4.74
C ASP A 63 16.39 16.95 5.79
N SER A 64 16.29 18.26 5.52
CA SER A 64 15.56 19.21 6.36
C SER A 64 14.03 19.08 6.27
N THR A 65 13.52 18.27 5.34
CA THR A 65 12.07 18.08 5.14
C THR A 65 11.56 17.00 6.11
N PRO A 66 10.48 17.25 6.87
CA PRO A 66 9.84 16.22 7.70
C PRO A 66 9.49 14.96 6.90
N GLY A 67 9.78 13.79 7.46
CA GLY A 67 9.60 12.48 6.81
C GLY A 67 10.57 12.15 5.67
N ALA A 68 11.50 13.04 5.30
CA ALA A 68 12.47 12.76 4.23
C ALA A 68 13.40 11.59 4.56
N ALA A 69 13.82 11.44 5.81
CA ALA A 69 14.71 10.35 6.22
C ALA A 69 14.13 8.97 5.86
N TRP A 70 12.88 8.73 6.24
CA TRP A 70 12.18 7.48 5.93
C TRP A 70 11.95 7.33 4.42
N ARG A 71 11.38 8.35 3.78
CA ARG A 71 11.02 8.30 2.36
C ARG A 71 12.24 8.10 1.46
N ASN A 72 13.34 8.81 1.73
CA ASN A 72 14.58 8.69 0.95
C ASN A 72 15.22 7.32 1.15
N ALA A 73 15.18 6.76 2.37
CA ALA A 73 15.62 5.40 2.62
C ALA A 73 14.78 4.37 1.85
N ALA A 74 13.46 4.56 1.78
CA ALA A 74 12.58 3.71 0.97
C ALA A 74 12.90 3.81 -0.53
N ILE A 75 13.15 5.02 -1.06
CA ILE A 75 13.56 5.22 -2.46
C ILE A 75 14.89 4.50 -2.75
N ASP A 76 15.87 4.63 -1.86
CA ASP A 76 17.18 3.98 -2.01
C ASP A 76 17.07 2.44 -1.92
N ALA A 77 16.23 1.92 -1.02
CA ALA A 77 15.95 0.49 -0.91
C ALA A 77 15.30 -0.07 -2.19
N ILE A 78 14.32 0.65 -2.75
CA ILE A 78 13.67 0.28 -4.02
C ILE A 78 14.66 0.37 -5.19
N GLY A 79 15.52 1.39 -5.23
CA GLY A 79 16.54 1.53 -6.27
C GLY A 79 17.58 0.41 -6.26
N LYS A 80 17.88 -0.14 -5.07
CA LYS A 80 18.82 -1.26 -4.87
C LYS A 80 18.18 -2.63 -5.10
N SER A 81 16.86 -2.75 -5.00
CA SER A 81 16.18 -4.03 -5.19
C SER A 81 16.04 -4.34 -6.69
N SER A 82 16.67 -5.43 -7.14
CA SER A 82 16.46 -5.94 -8.51
C SER A 82 15.06 -6.56 -8.69
N ARG A 83 14.30 -6.70 -7.59
CA ARG A 83 12.89 -7.04 -7.60
C ARG A 83 12.12 -5.73 -7.52
N ARG A 84 11.35 -5.41 -8.56
CA ARG A 84 10.12 -4.65 -8.34
C ARG A 84 9.34 -5.43 -7.28
N GLU A 85 9.28 -4.90 -6.06
CA GLU A 85 8.30 -5.35 -5.08
C GLU A 85 6.95 -5.28 -5.81
N ARG A 86 6.38 -6.46 -6.07
CA ARG A 86 5.09 -6.52 -6.71
C ARG A 86 4.12 -6.06 -5.65
N ASP A 87 3.38 -5.01 -5.98
CA ASP A 87 2.31 -4.50 -5.14
C ASP A 87 1.48 -5.69 -4.61
N PRO A 88 1.38 -5.90 -3.28
CA PRO A 88 0.60 -7.00 -2.73
C PRO A 88 -0.86 -6.92 -3.17
N ASP A 89 -1.31 -5.73 -3.58
CA ASP A 89 -2.66 -5.43 -4.06
C ASP A 89 -2.79 -5.49 -5.59
N VAL A 90 -1.88 -6.15 -6.32
CA VAL A 90 -2.11 -6.44 -7.75
C VAL A 90 -3.39 -7.29 -7.88
N PRO A 91 -4.44 -6.78 -8.56
CA PRO A 91 -5.68 -7.53 -8.70
C PRO A 91 -5.44 -8.88 -9.39
N LEU A 92 -6.06 -9.95 -8.92
CA LEU A 92 -5.92 -11.30 -9.51
C LEU A 92 -6.13 -11.29 -11.03
N LYS A 93 -7.05 -10.46 -11.53
CA LYS A 93 -7.35 -10.27 -12.96
C LYS A 93 -6.14 -9.77 -13.77
N VAL A 94 -5.23 -9.02 -13.16
CA VAL A 94 -3.95 -8.63 -13.79
C VAL A 94 -3.00 -9.83 -13.87
N LEU A 95 -3.04 -10.74 -12.88
CA LEU A 95 -2.19 -11.93 -12.84
C LEU A 95 -2.68 -13.07 -13.73
N THR A 96 -4.00 -13.28 -13.79
CA THR A 96 -4.62 -14.41 -14.48
C THR A 96 -5.34 -14.02 -15.77
N GLY A 97 -5.40 -12.72 -16.08
CA GLY A 97 -6.16 -12.18 -17.20
C GLY A 97 -7.66 -11.96 -16.87
N PRO A 98 -8.34 -11.07 -17.63
CA PRO A 98 -9.71 -10.64 -17.34
C PRO A 98 -10.80 -11.65 -17.77
N CYS A 99 -10.47 -12.62 -18.64
CA CYS A 99 -11.44 -13.55 -19.24
C CYS A 99 -10.91 -14.99 -19.19
N LEU A 100 -11.83 -15.96 -19.33
CA LEU A 100 -11.48 -17.37 -19.56
C LEU A 100 -11.07 -17.57 -21.02
N TRP A 101 -9.94 -18.22 -21.24
CA TRP A 101 -9.41 -18.45 -22.58
C TRP A 101 -9.87 -19.79 -23.16
N ALA A 102 -10.19 -20.76 -22.29
CA ALA A 102 -10.71 -22.04 -22.72
C ALA A 102 -12.09 -21.91 -23.39
N ARG A 103 -12.29 -22.60 -24.53
CA ARG A 103 -13.56 -22.58 -25.28
C ARG A 103 -14.51 -23.74 -24.96
N LYS A 104 -14.02 -24.76 -24.26
CA LYS A 104 -14.82 -25.92 -23.84
C LYS A 104 -15.10 -25.83 -22.35
N ILE A 105 -16.32 -26.17 -21.93
CA ILE A 105 -16.79 -26.07 -20.54
C ILE A 105 -15.86 -26.81 -19.56
N GLY A 106 -15.45 -28.04 -19.89
CA GLY A 106 -14.52 -28.80 -19.02
C GLY A 106 -13.15 -28.13 -18.86
N SER A 107 -12.64 -27.53 -19.92
CA SER A 107 -11.38 -26.78 -19.90
C SER A 107 -11.52 -25.46 -19.14
N GLN A 108 -12.67 -24.80 -19.22
CA GLN A 108 -12.99 -23.61 -18.41
C GLN A 108 -13.05 -23.92 -16.92
N ALA A 109 -13.67 -25.04 -16.52
CA ALA A 109 -13.72 -25.48 -15.13
C ALA A 109 -12.31 -25.73 -14.55
N THR A 110 -11.42 -26.29 -15.37
CA THR A 110 -10.02 -26.50 -15.00
C THR A 110 -9.28 -25.16 -14.84
N GLU A 111 -9.47 -24.24 -15.78
CA GLU A 111 -8.90 -22.88 -15.73
C GLU A 111 -9.33 -22.13 -14.47
N VAL A 112 -10.62 -22.18 -14.11
CA VAL A 112 -11.15 -21.56 -12.88
C VAL A 112 -10.54 -22.21 -11.64
N SER A 113 -10.47 -23.54 -11.60
CA SER A 113 -9.92 -24.27 -10.45
C SER A 113 -8.46 -23.91 -10.18
N ILE A 114 -7.65 -23.77 -11.23
CA ILE A 114 -6.26 -23.32 -11.12
C ILE A 114 -6.19 -21.88 -10.56
N ARG A 115 -7.00 -20.95 -11.10
CA ARG A 115 -7.01 -19.56 -10.63
C ARG A 115 -7.42 -19.43 -9.16
N VAL A 116 -8.44 -20.20 -8.74
CA VAL A 116 -8.87 -20.27 -7.33
C VAL A 116 -7.76 -20.85 -6.45
N GLY A 117 -7.07 -21.89 -6.90
CA GLY A 117 -5.94 -22.48 -6.18
C GLY A 117 -4.80 -21.48 -5.95
N VAL A 118 -4.45 -20.68 -6.97
CA VAL A 118 -3.45 -19.61 -6.85
C VAL A 118 -3.91 -18.55 -5.85
N LEU A 119 -5.16 -18.08 -5.94
CA LEU A 119 -5.69 -17.07 -5.02
C LEU A 119 -5.68 -17.56 -3.56
N ASN A 120 -6.14 -18.78 -3.31
CA ASN A 120 -6.14 -19.37 -1.97
C ASN A 120 -4.73 -19.46 -1.40
N ARG A 121 -3.73 -19.80 -2.23
CA ARG A 121 -2.34 -19.84 -1.80
C ARG A 121 -1.79 -18.46 -1.48
N MET A 122 -2.11 -17.45 -2.28
CA MET A 122 -1.73 -16.06 -2.00
C MET A 122 -2.35 -15.56 -0.70
N ALA A 123 -3.66 -15.77 -0.51
CA ALA A 123 -4.35 -15.39 0.73
C ALA A 123 -3.75 -16.06 1.96
N ALA A 124 -3.37 -17.34 1.86
CA ALA A 124 -2.71 -18.06 2.95
C ALA A 124 -1.32 -17.51 3.29
N LEU A 125 -0.58 -17.00 2.30
CA LEU A 125 0.76 -16.43 2.49
C LEU A 125 0.72 -14.97 2.94
N ALA A 126 -0.30 -14.21 2.52
CA ALA A 126 -0.46 -12.80 2.81
C ALA A 126 -1.14 -12.52 4.16
N CYS A 127 -1.65 -13.54 4.86
CA CYS A 127 -2.35 -13.36 6.13
C CYS A 127 -1.34 -13.06 7.27
N PRO A 128 -1.37 -11.87 7.89
CA PRO A 128 -0.49 -11.58 9.03
C PRO A 128 -0.90 -12.41 10.26
N GLN A 129 0.08 -12.94 10.98
CA GLN A 129 -0.19 -13.61 12.26
C GLN A 129 -0.51 -12.58 13.33
N SER A 130 -1.81 -12.34 13.57
CA SER A 130 -2.26 -11.49 14.66
C SER A 130 -2.15 -12.24 15.99
N VAL A 131 -1.33 -11.70 16.90
CA VAL A 131 -1.18 -12.21 18.27
C VAL A 131 -1.90 -11.24 19.21
N ARG A 132 -2.76 -11.76 20.09
CA ARG A 132 -3.36 -10.95 21.16
C ARG A 132 -2.28 -10.62 22.18
N ILE A 133 -2.03 -9.33 22.39
CA ILE A 133 -1.21 -8.83 23.50
C ILE A 133 -2.15 -8.67 24.71
N ALA A 134 -1.73 -9.21 25.86
CA ALA A 134 -2.45 -9.18 27.14
C ALA A 134 -2.05 -7.97 27.98
#